data_AF-A0A6P0TGU2-F1
#
_entry.id   AF-A0A6P0TGU2-F1
#
_cell.length_a   1.000
_cell.length_b   1.000
_cell.length_c   1.000
_cell.angle_alpha   90.00
_cell.angle_beta   90.00
_cell.angle_gamma   90.00
#
_symmetry.space_group_name_H-M   'P 1'
#
loop_
_entity.id
_entity.type
_entity.pdbx_description
1 polymer ?
#
loop_
_entity_poly.entity_id
_entity_poly.type
_entity_poly.pdbx_seq_one_letter_code
_entity_poly.pdbx_strand_id
1 'polypeptide(L)'
;KFDGRWHQILINYRATEQIAETVTLQQVLSGQFDPSRVKDRIVLVGVIAPTFNDHDWFTPYSSGGRNPRRMAGIEIQAHMTSQIISSALDGRPLLWSWSDSLEMLWIGTWTVGASVIAMRWRSRRYLTVVLGGMVMVLGGTCWLFICYGGWIPFVPVAIGIVGAGVGVNIYRGAIGPQHPPVAKADP
;
A
#
# COMPACT_ATOMS: atom_id res chain seq x y z
N LYS A 1 12.49 4.43 18.82
CA LYS A 1 11.54 3.44 19.40
C LYS A 1 10.17 3.86 18.87
N PHE A 2 9.67 3.21 17.82
CA PHE A 2 8.39 3.57 17.21
C PHE A 2 7.31 2.79 17.95
N ASP A 3 6.61 3.46 18.87
CA ASP A 3 5.48 2.87 19.58
C ASP A 3 4.30 2.77 18.60
N GLY A 4 4.06 1.57 18.08
CA GLY A 4 3.02 1.23 17.10
C GLY A 4 1.58 1.30 17.64
N ARG A 5 1.24 2.38 18.34
CA ARG A 5 -0.12 2.62 18.86
C ARG A 5 -1.04 3.36 17.89
N TRP A 6 -0.60 3.61 16.67
CA TRP A 6 -1.42 4.18 15.61
C TRP A 6 -1.92 3.04 14.73
N HIS A 7 -3.17 2.65 14.93
CA HIS A 7 -3.86 1.71 14.03
C HIS A 7 -4.08 2.43 12.70
N GLN A 8 -3.12 2.27 11.78
CA GLN A 8 -3.22 2.81 10.43
C GLN A 8 -4.17 1.91 9.64
N ILE A 9 -5.43 2.31 9.59
CA ILE A 9 -6.41 1.69 8.69
C ILE A 9 -6.26 2.30 7.29
N LEU A 10 -6.25 1.45 6.26
CA LEU A 10 -6.30 1.90 4.88
C LEU A 10 -7.67 2.56 4.63
N ILE A 11 -7.66 3.88 4.46
CA ILE A 11 -8.86 4.67 4.23
C ILE A 11 -9.22 4.60 2.74
N ASN A 12 -10.45 4.17 2.46
CA ASN A 12 -11.03 4.33 1.13
C ASN A 12 -11.74 5.68 1.07
N TYR A 13 -11.02 6.70 0.60
CA TYR A 13 -11.56 8.05 0.42
C TYR A 13 -12.65 8.02 -0.65
N ARG A 14 -13.91 8.19 -0.24
CA ARG A 14 -15.04 8.26 -1.16
C ARG A 14 -14.96 9.60 -1.91
N ALA A 15 -15.01 9.59 -3.24
CA ALA A 15 -15.04 10.78 -4.10
C ALA A 15 -16.40 11.49 -4.02
N THR A 16 -16.74 12.05 -2.87
CA THR A 16 -17.96 12.82 -2.66
C THR A 16 -17.56 14.19 -2.10
N GLU A 17 -18.12 15.27 -2.66
CA GLU A 17 -17.74 16.64 -2.27
C GLU A 17 -18.07 16.97 -0.80
N GLN A 18 -19.05 16.27 -0.21
CA GLN A 18 -19.45 16.42 1.20
C GLN A 18 -19.79 15.03 1.77
N ILE A 19 -18.98 14.55 2.73
CA ILE A 19 -19.17 13.24 3.39
C ILE A 19 -20.33 13.28 4.38
N ALA A 20 -20.50 14.43 5.03
CA ALA A 20 -21.50 14.66 6.05
C ALA A 20 -21.97 16.12 5.95
N GLU A 21 -23.18 16.36 6.47
CA GLU A 21 -23.70 17.71 6.63
C GLU A 21 -22.91 18.44 7.73
N THR A 22 -22.41 19.63 7.42
CA THR A 22 -21.62 20.43 8.36
C THR A 22 -22.46 21.57 8.90
N VAL A 23 -22.53 21.68 10.23
CA VAL A 23 -23.18 22.80 10.92
C VAL A 23 -22.13 23.56 11.71
N THR A 24 -22.15 24.89 11.63
CA THR A 24 -21.20 25.72 12.38
C THR A 24 -21.57 25.79 13.87
N LEU A 25 -20.57 25.89 14.74
CA LEU A 25 -20.81 26.03 16.18
C LEU A 25 -21.69 27.26 16.50
N GLN A 26 -21.55 28.34 15.73
CA GLN A 26 -22.37 29.55 15.88
C GLN A 26 -23.87 29.29 15.61
N GLN A 27 -24.20 28.48 14.59
CA GLN A 27 -25.58 28.09 14.29
C GLN A 27 -26.18 27.19 15.38
N VAL A 28 -25.36 26.33 15.98
CA VAL A 28 -25.79 25.51 17.13
C VAL A 28 -26.10 26.39 18.34
N LEU A 29 -25.20 27.31 18.68
CA LEU A 29 -25.37 28.21 19.82
C LEU A 29 -26.51 29.21 19.64
N SER A 30 -26.82 29.61 18.40
CA SER A 30 -27.95 30.50 18.09
C SER A 30 -29.29 29.77 17.97
N GLY A 31 -29.33 28.45 18.18
CA GLY A 31 -30.53 27.64 18.02
C GLY A 31 -31.01 27.54 16.56
N GLN A 32 -30.17 27.91 15.60
CA GLN A 32 -30.47 27.87 14.16
C GLN A 32 -30.06 26.52 13.55
N PHE A 33 -30.46 25.42 14.18
CA PHE A 33 -30.34 24.09 13.58
C PHE A 33 -31.50 23.21 14.03
N ASP A 34 -31.89 22.26 13.19
CA ASP A 34 -32.93 21.29 13.53
C ASP A 34 -32.35 20.19 14.43
N PRO A 35 -32.81 20.04 15.69
CA PRO A 35 -32.33 19.00 16.60
C PRO A 35 -32.56 17.57 16.06
N SER A 36 -33.51 17.39 15.14
CA SER A 36 -33.76 16.09 14.49
C SER A 36 -32.55 15.58 13.71
N ARG A 37 -31.64 16.48 13.29
CA ARG A 37 -30.41 16.14 12.55
C ARG A 37 -29.32 15.51 13.42
N VAL A 38 -29.43 15.60 14.74
CA VAL A 38 -28.44 15.03 15.68
C VAL A 38 -28.92 13.69 16.26
N LYS A 39 -30.24 13.49 16.32
CA LYS A 39 -30.83 12.30 16.94
C LYS A 39 -30.47 11.04 16.15
N ASP A 40 -29.98 10.02 16.86
CA ASP A 40 -29.59 8.70 16.31
C ASP A 40 -28.51 8.76 15.23
N ARG A 41 -27.67 9.81 15.22
CA ARG A 41 -26.55 9.98 14.29
C ARG A 41 -25.23 10.18 15.02
N ILE A 42 -24.14 9.83 14.36
CA ILE A 42 -22.79 10.15 14.85
C ILE A 42 -22.48 11.60 14.48
N VAL A 43 -22.17 12.40 15.49
CA VAL A 43 -21.78 13.81 15.31
C VAL A 43 -20.29 13.95 15.58
N LEU A 44 -19.58 14.48 14.60
CA LEU A 44 -18.16 14.79 14.69
C LEU A 44 -18.00 16.29 14.92
N VAL A 45 -17.37 16.67 16.03
CA VAL A 45 -17.11 18.07 16.39
C VAL A 45 -15.62 18.33 16.22
N GLY A 46 -15.28 19.28 15.35
CA GLY A 46 -13.90 19.63 15.06
C GLY A 46 -13.77 21.02 14.45
N VAL A 47 -12.53 21.47 14.33
CA VAL A 47 -12.20 22.78 13.74
C VAL A 47 -11.87 22.59 12.26
N ILE A 48 -12.60 23.31 11.40
CA ILE A 48 -12.43 23.29 9.93
C ILE A 48 -11.83 24.64 9.44
N ALA A 49 -11.40 25.50 10.37
CA ALA A 49 -10.89 26.83 10.07
C ALA A 49 -9.47 26.77 9.45
N PRO A 50 -9.24 27.33 8.25
CA PRO A 50 -7.95 27.30 7.54
C PRO A 50 -6.76 27.90 8.30
N THR A 51 -7.02 28.65 9.36
CA THR A 51 -6.05 29.41 10.14
C THR A 51 -5.27 28.55 11.14
N PHE A 52 -5.74 27.33 11.45
CA PHE A 52 -5.00 26.38 12.26
C PHE A 52 -4.11 25.53 11.35
N ASN A 53 -2.80 25.53 11.64
CA ASN A 53 -1.70 24.90 10.91
C ASN A 53 -1.82 23.37 10.69
N ASP A 54 -2.96 22.76 11.07
CA ASP A 54 -3.31 21.35 10.92
C ASP A 54 -4.21 21.08 9.68
N HIS A 55 -4.40 22.07 8.79
CA HIS A 55 -5.30 21.99 7.63
C HIS A 55 -4.65 21.53 6.32
N ASP A 56 -3.38 21.15 6.32
CA ASP A 56 -2.63 20.84 5.09
C ASP A 56 -2.33 19.34 4.93
N TRP A 57 -3.31 18.49 5.21
CA TRP A 57 -3.18 17.06 4.91
C TRP A 57 -3.38 16.83 3.41
N PHE A 58 -2.29 16.50 2.72
CA PHE A 58 -2.31 16.07 1.33
C PHE A 58 -3.06 14.74 1.22
N THR A 59 -4.28 14.78 0.69
CA THR A 59 -5.03 13.58 0.28
C THR A 59 -4.84 13.34 -1.21
N PRO A 60 -5.03 12.11 -1.73
CA PRO A 60 -4.87 11.81 -3.16
C PRO A 60 -5.75 12.65 -4.12
N TYR A 61 -6.78 13.32 -3.59
CA TYR A 61 -7.65 14.22 -4.34
C TYR A 61 -7.15 15.67 -4.41
N SER A 62 -6.07 16.01 -3.69
CA SER A 62 -5.48 17.35 -3.67
C SER A 62 -4.64 17.66 -4.91
N SER A 63 -4.43 16.71 -5.84
CA SER A 63 -3.53 16.88 -7.00
C SER A 63 -4.26 16.84 -8.36
N GLY A 64 -5.53 16.43 -8.41
CA GLY A 64 -6.22 16.08 -9.66
C GLY A 64 -7.20 17.12 -10.22
N GLY A 65 -7.43 18.25 -9.54
CA GLY A 65 -8.51 19.19 -9.89
C GLY A 65 -8.11 20.66 -9.85
N ARG A 66 -8.86 21.49 -10.59
CA ARG A 66 -8.67 22.95 -10.77
C ARG A 66 -8.75 23.76 -9.46
N ASN A 67 -9.16 23.12 -8.36
CA ASN A 67 -9.13 23.61 -6.98
C ASN A 67 -8.69 22.46 -6.05
N PRO A 68 -7.42 22.37 -5.67
CA PRO A 68 -6.96 21.36 -4.71
C PRO A 68 -7.60 21.64 -3.34
N ARG A 69 -8.70 20.94 -3.02
CA ARG A 69 -9.36 21.06 -1.71
C ARG A 69 -8.50 20.34 -0.68
N ARG A 70 -7.90 21.12 0.21
CA ARG A 70 -7.25 20.66 1.44
C ARG A 70 -8.34 20.11 2.36
N MET A 71 -8.17 18.88 2.83
CA MET A 71 -9.17 18.16 3.64
C MET A 71 -8.83 18.34 5.12
N ALA A 72 -9.79 18.77 5.93
CA ALA A 72 -9.55 18.96 7.37
C ALA A 72 -9.37 17.59 8.05
N GLY A 73 -8.57 17.52 9.13
CA GLY A 73 -8.34 16.26 9.85
C GLY A 73 -9.63 15.58 10.34
N ILE A 74 -10.66 16.37 10.66
CA ILE A 74 -11.99 15.87 11.05
C ILE A 74 -12.75 15.22 9.87
N GLU A 75 -12.52 15.67 8.64
CA GLU A 75 -13.09 15.06 7.43
C GLU A 75 -12.46 13.69 7.16
N ILE A 76 -11.16 13.53 7.46
CA ILE A 76 -10.48 12.23 7.41
C ILE A 76 -11.09 11.28 8.45
N GLN A 77 -11.32 11.74 9.68
CA GLN A 77 -12.00 10.96 10.72
C GLN A 77 -13.45 10.60 10.33
N ALA A 78 -14.15 11.49 9.64
CA ALA A 78 -15.47 11.23 9.09
C ALA A 78 -15.46 10.11 8.03
N HIS A 79 -14.47 10.13 7.13
CA HIS A 79 -14.25 9.03 6.19
C HIS A 79 -13.98 7.70 6.88
N MET A 80 -13.10 7.67 7.90
CA MET A 80 -12.82 6.45 8.68
C MET A 80 -14.09 5.91 9.35
N THR A 81 -14.85 6.78 10.00
CA THR A 81 -16.07 6.42 10.73
C THR A 81 -17.13 5.88 9.77
N SER A 82 -17.34 6.57 8.63
CA SER A 82 -18.26 6.13 7.58
C SER A 82 -17.85 4.77 7.00
N GLN A 83 -16.55 4.52 6.81
CA GLN A 83 -16.03 3.25 6.32
C GLN A 83 -16.27 2.10 7.30
N ILE A 84 -16.06 2.30 8.59
CA ILE A 84 -16.31 1.29 9.64
C ILE A 84 -17.81 0.95 9.70
N ILE A 85 -18.67 1.95 9.72
CA ILE A 85 -20.13 1.77 9.79
C ILE A 85 -20.66 1.10 8.53
N SER A 86 -20.21 1.54 7.35
CA SER A 86 -20.60 0.92 6.09
C SER A 86 -20.13 -0.54 6.01
N SER A 87 -18.98 -0.88 6.61
CA SER A 87 -18.57 -2.28 6.67
C SER A 87 -19.44 -3.10 7.62
N ALA A 88 -19.76 -2.55 8.79
CA ALA A 88 -20.60 -3.21 9.79
C ALA A 88 -22.05 -3.41 9.31
N LEU A 89 -22.61 -2.45 8.57
CA LEU A 89 -24.00 -2.47 8.09
C LEU A 89 -24.15 -3.09 6.70
N ASP A 90 -23.27 -2.77 5.76
CA ASP A 90 -23.41 -3.18 4.34
C ASP A 90 -22.48 -4.36 3.96
N GLY A 91 -21.69 -4.89 4.90
CA GLY A 91 -20.77 -6.01 4.65
C GLY A 91 -19.66 -5.69 3.65
N ARG A 92 -19.36 -4.40 3.40
CA ARG A 92 -18.30 -4.00 2.47
C ARG A 92 -16.93 -4.43 3.03
N PRO A 93 -16.10 -5.15 2.26
CA PRO A 93 -14.75 -5.49 2.69
C PRO A 93 -13.93 -4.19 2.79
N LEU A 94 -13.43 -3.86 3.99
CA LEU A 94 -12.40 -2.83 4.11
C LEU A 94 -11.15 -3.31 3.41
N LEU A 95 -10.32 -2.36 2.96
CA LEU A 95 -8.96 -2.68 2.56
C LEU A 95 -8.23 -3.30 3.75
N TRP A 96 -7.97 -4.61 3.68
CA TRP A 96 -7.26 -5.34 4.71
C TRP A 96 -5.85 -5.67 4.22
N SER A 97 -4.87 -5.58 5.12
CA SER A 97 -3.51 -6.07 4.88
C SER A 97 -3.25 -7.30 5.72
N TRP A 98 -2.21 -8.06 5.36
CA TRP A 98 -1.69 -9.11 6.21
C TRP A 98 -0.97 -8.56 7.44
N SER A 99 -0.78 -9.41 8.45
CA SER A 99 0.09 -9.08 9.57
C SER A 99 1.55 -9.07 9.11
N ASP A 100 2.40 -8.28 9.78
CA ASP A 100 3.82 -8.14 9.47
C ASP A 100 4.54 -9.50 9.31
N SER A 101 4.18 -10.50 10.12
CA SER A 101 4.76 -11.84 10.03
C SER A 101 4.39 -12.59 8.75
N LEU A 102 3.12 -12.46 8.31
CA LEU A 102 2.66 -13.07 7.06
C LEU A 102 3.25 -12.37 5.85
N GLU A 103 3.39 -11.03 5.88
CA GLU A 103 4.10 -10.28 4.85
C GLU A 103 5.57 -10.73 4.74
N MET A 104 6.25 -10.93 5.87
CA MET A 104 7.63 -11.39 5.87
C MET A 104 7.76 -12.81 5.32
N LEU A 105 6.84 -13.72 5.67
CA LEU A 105 6.79 -15.07 5.10
C LEU A 105 6.54 -15.05 3.59
N TRP A 106 5.65 -14.17 3.13
CA TRP A 106 5.36 -13.99 1.71
C TRP A 106 6.59 -13.54 0.93
N ILE A 107 7.22 -12.45 1.37
CA ILE A 107 8.45 -11.92 0.75
C ILE A 107 9.56 -12.97 0.77
N GLY A 108 9.76 -13.64 1.91
CA GLY A 108 10.75 -14.69 2.08
C GLY A 108 10.53 -15.84 1.10
N THR A 109 9.30 -16.34 0.98
CA THR A 109 8.97 -17.49 0.12
C THR A 109 9.31 -17.20 -1.35
N TRP A 110 8.91 -16.04 -1.87
CA TRP A 110 9.20 -15.64 -3.24
C TRP A 110 10.68 -15.39 -3.48
N THR A 111 11.37 -14.74 -2.55
CA THR A 111 12.80 -14.40 -2.66
C THR A 111 13.67 -15.66 -2.60
N VAL A 112 13.38 -16.58 -1.67
CA VAL A 112 14.06 -17.87 -1.55
C VAL A 112 13.80 -18.72 -2.80
N GLY A 113 12.54 -18.80 -3.25
CA GLY A 113 12.18 -19.51 -4.47
C GLY A 113 12.94 -19.00 -5.70
N ALA A 114 12.97 -17.67 -5.89
CA ALA A 114 13.72 -17.04 -6.97
C ALA A 114 15.24 -17.31 -6.87
N SER A 115 15.79 -17.30 -5.65
CA SER A 115 17.21 -17.61 -5.40
C SER A 115 17.57 -19.05 -5.74
N VAL A 116 16.75 -20.02 -5.33
CA VAL A 116 16.95 -21.45 -5.62
C VAL A 116 16.89 -21.70 -7.13
N ILE A 117 15.89 -21.14 -7.81
CA ILE A 117 15.73 -21.22 -9.26
C ILE A 117 16.96 -20.61 -9.96
N ALA A 118 17.38 -19.41 -9.52
CA ALA A 118 18.53 -18.73 -10.06
C ALA A 118 19.81 -19.54 -9.90
N MET A 119 20.01 -20.20 -8.76
CA MET A 119 21.18 -21.05 -8.50
C MET A 119 21.16 -22.34 -9.34
N ARG A 120 20.00 -22.97 -9.53
CA ARG A 120 19.87 -24.27 -10.21
C ARG A 120 20.07 -24.20 -11.72
N TRP A 121 19.72 -23.08 -12.35
CA TRP A 121 19.77 -22.94 -13.81
C TRP A 121 20.84 -21.94 -14.28
N ARG A 122 21.75 -22.43 -15.12
CA ARG A 122 22.93 -21.69 -15.60
C ARG A 122 22.67 -20.88 -16.87
N SER A 123 21.62 -21.21 -17.63
CA SER A 123 21.24 -20.49 -18.84
C SER A 123 20.59 -19.14 -18.50
N ARG A 124 21.27 -18.05 -18.87
CA ARG A 124 20.84 -16.67 -18.56
C ARG A 124 19.50 -16.31 -19.21
N ARG A 125 19.25 -16.79 -20.43
CA ARG A 125 17.98 -16.57 -21.17
C ARG A 125 16.80 -17.24 -20.49
N TYR A 126 17.00 -18.48 -20.04
CA TYR A 126 15.96 -19.22 -19.35
C TYR A 126 15.66 -18.62 -17.99
N LEU A 127 16.70 -18.20 -17.26
CA LEU A 127 16.55 -17.51 -15.98
C LEU A 127 15.74 -16.22 -16.10
N THR A 128 16.00 -15.38 -17.10
CA THR A 128 15.22 -14.15 -17.32
C THR A 128 13.76 -14.42 -17.64
N VAL A 129 13.46 -15.46 -18.42
CA VAL A 129 12.08 -15.84 -18.74
C VAL A 129 11.34 -16.32 -17.49
N VAL A 130 11.99 -17.15 -16.67
CA VAL A 130 11.38 -17.68 -15.44
C VAL A 130 11.15 -16.58 -14.41
N LEU A 131 12.14 -15.72 -14.15
CA LEU A 131 11.99 -14.60 -13.20
C LEU A 131 10.91 -13.61 -13.68
N GLY A 132 10.86 -13.33 -14.99
CA GLY A 132 9.77 -12.53 -15.57
C GLY A 132 8.40 -13.18 -15.38
N GLY A 133 8.30 -14.50 -15.57
CA GLY A 133 7.09 -15.27 -15.29
C GLY A 133 6.67 -15.18 -13.82
N MET A 134 7.61 -15.28 -12.87
CA MET A 134 7.33 -15.13 -11.44
C MET A 134 6.76 -13.75 -11.11
N VAL A 135 7.31 -12.68 -11.69
CA VAL A 135 6.78 -11.32 -11.52
C VAL A 135 5.38 -11.17 -12.12
N MET A 136 5.10 -11.80 -13.26
CA MET A 136 3.74 -11.79 -13.84
C MET A 136 2.75 -12.55 -12.97
N VAL A 137 3.11 -13.72 -12.44
CA VAL A 137 2.25 -14.48 -11.51
C VAL A 137 2.00 -13.65 -10.24
N LEU A 138 3.05 -13.03 -9.68
CA LEU A 138 2.91 -12.13 -8.55
C LEU A 138 1.94 -10.99 -8.84
N GLY A 139 2.08 -10.33 -10.01
CA GLY A 139 1.17 -9.27 -10.45
C GLY A 139 -0.28 -9.74 -10.55
N GLY A 140 -0.51 -10.93 -11.13
CA GLY A 140 -1.83 -11.55 -11.20
C GLY A 140 -2.42 -11.87 -9.82
N THR A 141 -1.60 -12.38 -8.89
CA THR A 141 -2.05 -12.63 -7.51
C THR A 141 -2.42 -11.32 -6.81
N CYS A 142 -1.57 -10.30 -6.87
CA CYS A 142 -1.86 -9.00 -6.27
C CYS A 142 -3.13 -8.37 -6.85
N TRP A 143 -3.35 -8.49 -8.16
CA TRP A 143 -4.57 -8.03 -8.82
C TRP A 143 -5.82 -8.72 -8.25
N LEU A 144 -5.79 -10.06 -8.13
CA LEU A 144 -6.88 -10.82 -7.54
C LEU A 144 -7.19 -10.40 -6.10
N PHE A 145 -6.16 -10.23 -5.26
CA PHE A 145 -6.37 -9.80 -3.88
C PHE A 145 -7.00 -8.40 -3.81
N ILE A 146 -6.59 -7.46 -4.67
CA ILE A 146 -7.20 -6.14 -4.75
C ILE A 146 -8.70 -6.22 -5.09
N CYS A 147 -9.12 -7.13 -5.98
CA CYS A 147 -10.54 -7.34 -6.30
C CYS A 147 -11.37 -7.79 -5.07
N TYR A 148 -10.75 -8.46 -4.10
CA TYR A 148 -11.37 -8.87 -2.84
C TYR A 148 -11.11 -7.89 -1.68
N GLY A 149 -10.54 -6.72 -1.96
CA GLY A 149 -10.19 -5.72 -0.94
C GLY A 149 -8.95 -6.07 -0.11
N GLY A 150 -8.17 -7.08 -0.51
CA GLY A 150 -6.88 -7.38 0.10
C GLY A 150 -5.76 -6.57 -0.54
N TRP A 151 -4.93 -5.91 0.27
CA TRP A 151 -3.67 -5.32 -0.18
C TRP A 151 -2.50 -6.21 0.25
N ILE A 152 -1.63 -6.54 -0.70
CA ILE A 152 -0.44 -7.37 -0.46
C ILE A 152 0.78 -6.64 -1.03
N PRO A 153 1.93 -6.64 -0.34
CA PRO A 153 3.14 -5.94 -0.78
C PRO A 153 3.71 -6.54 -2.08
N PHE A 154 3.45 -5.90 -3.21
CA PHE A 154 4.03 -6.27 -4.51
C PHE A 154 5.50 -5.82 -4.65
N VAL A 155 5.78 -4.55 -4.31
CA VAL A 155 7.09 -3.92 -4.55
C VAL A 155 8.24 -4.63 -3.81
N PRO A 156 8.12 -4.94 -2.50
CA PRO A 156 9.20 -5.62 -1.78
C PRO A 156 9.52 -7.00 -2.36
N VAL A 157 8.49 -7.73 -2.80
CA VAL A 157 8.65 -9.07 -3.40
C VAL A 157 9.32 -8.98 -4.76
N ALA A 158 8.91 -8.03 -5.61
CA ALA A 158 9.52 -7.82 -6.92
C ALA A 158 11.01 -7.47 -6.80
N ILE A 159 11.38 -6.61 -5.84
CA ILE A 159 12.78 -6.29 -5.53
C ILE A 159 13.53 -7.54 -5.09
N GLY A 160 12.94 -8.36 -4.21
CA GLY A 160 13.54 -9.63 -3.77
C GLY A 160 13.84 -10.59 -4.93
N ILE A 161 12.88 -10.76 -5.85
CA ILE A 161 13.04 -11.63 -7.03
C ILE A 161 14.14 -11.12 -7.97
N VAL A 162 14.16 -9.82 -8.28
CA VAL A 162 15.18 -9.21 -9.14
C VAL A 162 16.55 -9.27 -8.47
N GLY A 163 16.62 -8.92 -7.18
CA GLY A 163 17.84 -8.96 -6.38
C GLY A 163 18.45 -10.35 -6.32
N ALA A 164 17.64 -11.39 -6.14
CA ALA A 164 18.09 -12.79 -6.19
C ALA A 164 18.74 -13.13 -7.55
N GLY A 165 18.12 -12.72 -8.65
CA GLY A 165 18.65 -12.94 -9.99
C GLY A 165 19.98 -12.22 -10.23
N VAL A 166 20.10 -10.96 -9.81
CA VAL A 166 21.33 -10.17 -9.94
C VAL A 166 22.45 -10.76 -9.06
N GLY A 167 22.15 -11.05 -7.79
CA GLY A 167 23.12 -11.59 -6.83
C GLY A 167 23.74 -12.90 -7.31
N VAL A 168 22.93 -13.83 -7.82
CA VAL A 168 23.44 -15.11 -8.35
C VAL A 168 24.30 -14.92 -9.61
N ASN A 169 23.96 -13.97 -10.49
CA ASN A 169 24.79 -13.68 -11.66
C ASN A 169 26.16 -13.09 -11.26
N ILE A 170 26.19 -12.20 -10.27
CA ILE A 170 27.45 -11.65 -9.73
C ILE A 170 28.28 -12.76 -9.08
N TYR A 171 27.67 -13.57 -8.21
CA TYR A 171 28.33 -14.70 -7.56
C TYR A 171 28.98 -15.65 -8.58
N ARG A 172 28.25 -15.98 -9.66
CA ARG A 172 28.77 -16.82 -10.76
C ARG A 172 29.89 -16.17 -11.55
N GLY A 173 29.86 -14.85 -11.72
CA GLY A 173 30.94 -14.10 -12.38
C GLY A 173 32.22 -14.03 -11.54
N ALA A 174 32.07 -13.92 -10.21
CA ALA A 174 33.20 -13.85 -9.28
C ALA A 174 33.88 -15.21 -9.02
N ILE A 175 33.12 -16.32 -9.04
CA ILE A 175 33.61 -17.66 -8.67
C ILE A 175 33.61 -18.64 -9.87
N GLY A 176 33.25 -18.18 -11.07
CA GLY A 176 33.35 -18.99 -12.28
C GLY A 176 34.82 -19.38 -12.58
N PRO A 177 35.10 -20.62 -13.02
CA PRO A 177 36.47 -21.05 -13.26
C PRO A 177 37.13 -20.13 -14.30
N GLN A 178 38.16 -19.39 -13.87
CA GLN A 178 39.06 -18.74 -14.82
C GLN A 178 39.72 -19.86 -15.61
N HIS A 179 39.50 -19.90 -16.92
CA HIS A 179 40.33 -20.75 -17.79
C HIS A 179 41.79 -20.37 -17.51
N PRO A 180 42.64 -21.28 -17.02
CA PRO A 180 44.06 -20.96 -16.91
C PRO A 180 44.57 -20.62 -18.30
N PRO A 181 45.49 -19.65 -18.44
CA PRO A 181 46.05 -19.30 -19.73
C PRO A 181 46.62 -20.56 -20.37
N VAL A 182 46.20 -20.86 -21.59
CA VAL A 182 46.78 -21.93 -22.39
C VAL A 182 48.27 -21.62 -22.50
N ALA A 183 49.09 -22.38 -21.78
CA ALA A 183 50.53 -22.33 -21.93
C ALA A 183 50.81 -22.62 -23.40
N LYS A 184 51.26 -21.60 -24.14
CA LYS A 184 51.80 -21.79 -25.48
C LYS A 184 52.97 -22.76 -25.31
N ALA A 185 52.86 -23.94 -25.91
CA ALA A 185 54.01 -24.80 -26.11
C ALA A 185 55.02 -24.01 -26.94
N ASP A 186 56.17 -23.74 -26.35
CA ASP A 186 57.34 -23.22 -27.06
C ASP A 186 57.89 -24.35 -27.95
N PRO A 187 58.39 -24.04 -29.17
CA PRO A 187 58.73 -25.03 -30.20
C PRO A 187 60.02 -25.80 -29.92
#